data_AF-A0A966SL31-F1
#
_entry.id   AF-A0A966SL31-F1
#
_cell.length_a   1.000
_cell.length_b   1.000
_cell.length_c   1.000
_cell.angle_alpha   90.00
_cell.angle_beta   90.00
_cell.angle_gamma   90.00
#
_symmetry.space_group_name_H-M   'P 1'
#
loop_
_entity.id
_entity.type
_entity.pdbx_description
1 polymer ?
#
loop_
_entity_poly.entity_id
_entity_poly.type
_entity_poly.pdbx_seq_one_letter_code
_entity_poly.pdbx_strand_id
1 'polypeptide(L)'
;MQKNSNLVAILALLATVGSLAFLYFTQFAGPPKANLKPFETLGEMVATETAKLLGGSGSVVVVMESFEQLANQSVEPQLKGFKAGLAKAKGVTLKGV
;
A
#
# COMPACT_ATOMS: atom_id res chain seq x y z
N MET A 1 10.70 57.08 7.20
CA MET A 1 11.30 56.29 6.10
C MET A 1 11.29 54.76 6.37
N GLN A 2 10.38 54.22 7.19
CA GLN A 2 10.40 52.81 7.63
C GLN A 2 9.31 51.90 7.05
N LYS A 3 8.24 52.48 6.47
CA LYS A 3 7.03 51.74 6.09
C LYS A 3 7.29 50.69 4.99
N ASN A 4 8.23 50.96 4.08
CA ASN A 4 8.57 50.08 2.97
C ASN A 4 9.43 48.89 3.42
N SER A 5 10.40 49.09 4.31
CA SER A 5 11.22 48.01 4.88
C SER A 5 10.39 47.05 5.73
N ASN A 6 9.45 47.55 6.53
CA ASN A 6 8.59 46.69 7.34
C ASN A 6 7.68 45.83 6.46
N LEU A 7 7.15 46.38 5.37
CA LEU A 7 6.33 45.64 4.42
C LEU A 7 7.13 44.51 3.74
N VAL A 8 8.36 44.80 3.32
CA VAL A 8 9.27 43.82 2.71
C VAL A 8 9.63 42.72 3.71
N ALA A 9 9.90 43.08 4.98
CA ALA A 9 10.19 42.09 6.02
C ALA A 9 8.99 41.16 6.30
N ILE A 10 7.77 41.70 6.33
CA ILE A 10 6.54 40.92 6.51
C ILE A 10 6.32 39.97 5.32
N LEU A 11 6.53 40.44 4.09
CA LEU A 11 6.40 39.61 2.89
C LEU A 11 7.44 38.48 2.87
N ALA A 12 8.68 38.76 3.25
CA ALA A 12 9.73 37.76 3.35
C ALA A 12 9.42 36.70 4.42
N LEU A 13 8.85 37.12 5.55
CA LEU A 13 8.41 36.20 6.61
C LEU A 13 7.26 35.31 6.13
N LEU A 14 6.24 35.88 5.49
CA LEU A 14 5.11 35.12 4.95
C LEU A 14 5.54 34.14 3.85
N ALA A 15 6.45 34.55 2.97
CA ALA A 15 7.01 33.67 1.95
C ALA A 15 7.74 32.48 2.58
N THR A 16 8.56 32.73 3.60
CA THR A 16 9.30 31.68 4.31
C THR A 16 8.37 30.71 5.02
N VAL A 17 7.38 31.21 5.76
CA VAL A 17 6.38 30.37 6.45
C VAL A 17 5.55 29.57 5.46
N GLY A 18 5.14 30.20 4.34
CA GLY A 18 4.40 29.53 3.27
C GLY A 18 5.20 28.42 2.61
N SER A 19 6.48 28.66 2.32
CA SER A 19 7.39 27.63 1.78
C SER A 19 7.59 26.48 2.76
N LEU A 20 7.78 26.76 4.05
CA LEU A 20 7.92 25.72 5.08
C LEU A 20 6.64 24.89 5.22
N ALA A 21 5.48 25.53 5.24
CA ALA A 21 4.20 24.84 5.30
C ALA A 21 3.99 23.96 4.06
N PHE A 22 4.25 24.48 2.86
CA PHE A 22 4.14 23.71 1.62
C PHE A 22 5.08 22.50 1.63
N LEU A 23 6.32 22.67 2.06
CA LEU A 23 7.31 21.59 2.12
C LEU A 23 6.92 20.54 3.16
N TYR A 24 6.41 20.97 4.32
CA TYR A 24 5.83 20.06 5.32
C TYR A 24 4.66 19.25 4.75
N PHE A 25 3.69 19.89 4.12
CA PHE A 25 2.52 19.20 3.57
C PHE A 25 2.83 18.30 2.37
N THR A 26 3.84 18.63 1.56
CA THR A 26 4.18 17.85 0.36
C THR A 26 5.19 16.73 0.61
N GLN A 27 6.16 16.93 1.51
CA GLN A 27 7.24 15.96 1.71
C GLN A 27 7.16 15.22 3.05
N PHE A 28 6.56 15.82 4.08
CA PHE A 28 6.63 15.29 5.45
C PHE A 28 5.27 14.92 6.07
N ALA A 29 4.15 15.41 5.53
CA ALA A 29 2.83 15.21 6.12
C ALA A 29 2.26 13.80 5.95
N GLY A 30 2.97 12.90 5.26
CA GLY A 30 2.56 11.51 5.21
C GLY A 30 3.75 10.58 5.06
N PRO A 31 3.72 9.39 5.70
CA PRO A 31 4.65 8.33 5.36
C PRO A 31 4.50 8.02 3.85
N PRO A 32 5.60 7.72 3.14
CA PRO A 32 5.52 7.31 1.74
C PRO A 32 4.55 6.15 1.63
N LYS A 33 3.48 6.34 0.84
CA LYS A 33 2.50 5.27 0.60
C LYS A 33 3.22 4.16 -0.15
N ALA A 34 3.48 3.06 0.55
CA ALA A 34 4.02 1.86 -0.09
C ALA A 34 3.09 1.45 -1.23
N ASN A 35 3.65 1.23 -2.41
CA ASN A 35 2.86 0.71 -3.53
C ASN A 35 2.60 -0.78 -3.26
N LEU A 36 1.40 -1.10 -2.79
CA LEU A 36 1.01 -2.47 -2.45
C LEU A 36 0.55 -3.30 -3.67
N LYS A 37 0.43 -2.67 -4.84
CA LYS A 37 -0.07 -3.31 -6.05
C LYS A 37 0.77 -4.53 -6.52
N PRO A 38 2.12 -4.50 -6.48
CA PRO A 38 2.92 -5.67 -6.85
C PRO A 38 2.63 -6.89 -5.98
N PHE A 39 2.35 -6.67 -4.69
CA PHE A 39 2.01 -7.71 -3.73
C PHE A 39 0.64 -8.34 -4.05
N GLU A 40 -0.36 -7.52 -4.41
CA GLU A 40 -1.65 -8.02 -4.90
C GLU A 40 -1.48 -8.85 -6.19
N THR A 41 -0.71 -8.34 -7.16
CA THR A 41 -0.48 -9.06 -8.43
C THR A 41 0.28 -10.36 -8.24
N LEU A 42 1.24 -10.39 -7.32
CA LEU A 42 1.96 -11.61 -6.96
C LEU A 42 1.01 -12.68 -6.42
N GLY A 43 0.15 -12.30 -5.46
CA GLY A 43 -0.86 -13.20 -4.92
C GLY A 43 -1.80 -13.74 -6.01
N GLU A 44 -2.26 -12.88 -6.91
CA GLU A 44 -3.14 -13.28 -8.02
C GLU A 44 -2.47 -14.27 -8.98
N MET A 45 -1.20 -14.05 -9.32
CA MET A 45 -0.43 -14.95 -10.17
C MET A 45 -0.25 -16.32 -9.50
N VAL A 46 0.13 -16.33 -8.21
CA VAL A 46 0.31 -17.57 -7.44
C VAL A 46 -1.00 -18.36 -7.37
N ALA A 47 -2.13 -17.68 -7.16
CA ALA A 47 -3.45 -18.29 -7.20
C ALA A 47 -3.78 -18.92 -8.56
N THR A 48 -3.47 -18.21 -9.63
CA THR A 48 -3.70 -18.67 -11.01
C THR A 48 -2.91 -19.94 -11.32
N GLU A 49 -1.62 -19.96 -10.98
CA GLU A 49 -0.78 -21.14 -11.18
C GLU A 49 -1.18 -22.29 -10.26
N THR A 50 -1.57 -22.00 -9.01
CA THR A 50 -2.10 -23.01 -8.08
C THR A 50 -3.36 -23.66 -8.64
N ALA A 51 -4.27 -22.88 -9.22
CA ALA A 51 -5.48 -23.41 -9.84
C ALA A 51 -5.18 -24.30 -11.06
N LYS A 52 -4.18 -23.93 -11.86
CA LYS A 52 -3.70 -24.78 -12.98
C LYS A 52 -3.11 -26.09 -12.48
N LEU A 53 -2.29 -26.05 -11.41
CA LEU A 53 -1.72 -27.25 -10.79
C LEU A 53 -2.79 -28.21 -10.24
N LEU A 54 -3.89 -27.66 -9.73
CA LEU A 54 -5.04 -28.42 -9.23
C LEU A 54 -5.99 -28.89 -10.36
N GLY A 55 -5.69 -28.61 -11.62
CA GLY A 55 -6.56 -28.99 -12.74
C GLY A 55 -7.96 -28.37 -12.67
N GLY A 56 -8.11 -27.21 -12.03
CA GLY A 56 -9.39 -26.51 -11.88
C GLY A 56 -10.35 -27.10 -10.84
N SER A 57 -9.90 -28.01 -9.97
CA SER A 57 -10.74 -28.54 -8.89
C SER A 57 -9.96 -28.81 -7.61
N GLY A 58 -10.55 -28.50 -6.44
CA GLY A 58 -9.94 -28.86 -5.15
C GLY A 58 -10.06 -27.78 -4.08
N SER A 59 -9.31 -27.95 -3.00
CA SER A 59 -9.25 -26.99 -1.90
C SER A 59 -7.80 -26.62 -1.58
N VAL A 60 -7.57 -25.33 -1.34
CA VAL A 60 -6.27 -24.78 -0.91
C VAL A 60 -6.39 -24.26 0.51
N VAL A 61 -5.44 -24.63 1.36
CA VAL A 61 -5.28 -24.08 2.72
C VAL A 61 -4.07 -23.17 2.71
N VAL A 62 -4.22 -21.94 3.22
CA VAL A 62 -3.12 -20.97 3.31
C VAL A 62 -2.63 -20.96 4.75
N VAL A 63 -1.39 -21.38 4.97
CA VAL A 63 -0.74 -21.33 6.29
C VAL A 63 0.14 -20.10 6.34
N MET A 64 -0.10 -19.23 7.32
CA MET A 64 0.65 -17.98 7.50
C MET A 64 1.19 -17.94 8.93
N GLU A 65 2.46 -17.61 9.09
CA GLU A 65 2.99 -17.32 10.42
C GLU A 65 2.49 -15.95 10.88
N SER A 66 1.87 -15.92 12.06
CA SER A 66 1.44 -14.68 12.71
C SER A 66 2.66 -13.97 13.30
N PHE A 67 3.34 -13.17 12.50
CA PHE A 67 4.37 -12.27 12.98
C PHE A 67 3.73 -10.98 13.52
N GLU A 68 3.05 -11.04 14.67
CA GLU A 68 2.42 -9.85 15.29
C GLU A 68 3.41 -8.69 15.53
N GLN A 69 4.71 -9.00 15.64
CA GLN A 69 5.78 -8.03 15.88
C GLN A 69 6.35 -7.41 14.59
N LEU A 70 6.09 -8.00 13.42
CA LEU A 70 6.46 -7.46 12.12
C LEU A 70 5.17 -7.23 11.34
N ALA A 71 4.56 -6.06 11.55
CA ALA A 71 3.41 -5.58 10.76
C ALA A 71 3.80 -5.48 9.27
N ASN A 72 3.86 -6.62 8.60
CA ASN A 72 4.30 -6.74 7.22
C ASN A 72 3.13 -6.33 6.34
N GLN A 73 3.17 -5.07 5.91
CA GLN A 73 2.16 -4.44 5.05
C GLN A 73 1.99 -5.16 3.70
N SER A 74 2.84 -6.13 3.37
CA SER A 74 2.80 -6.90 2.13
C SER A 74 1.92 -8.15 2.21
N VAL A 75 1.61 -8.64 3.43
CA VAL A 75 0.93 -9.91 3.65
C VAL A 75 -0.55 -9.81 3.30
N GLU A 76 -1.25 -8.79 3.81
CA GLU A 76 -2.67 -8.58 3.52
C GLU A 76 -2.93 -8.35 2.01
N PRO A 77 -2.17 -7.50 1.30
CA PRO A 77 -2.33 -7.34 -0.14
C PRO A 77 -2.06 -8.63 -0.93
N GLN A 78 -1.05 -9.41 -0.56
CA GLN A 78 -0.80 -10.72 -1.19
C GLN A 78 -1.95 -11.68 -0.98
N LEU A 79 -2.46 -11.81 0.25
CA LEU A 79 -3.58 -12.68 0.55
C LEU A 79 -4.84 -12.24 -0.19
N LYS A 80 -5.09 -10.93 -0.26
CA LYS A 80 -6.21 -10.35 -1.02
C LYS A 80 -6.09 -10.68 -2.52
N GLY A 81 -4.91 -10.50 -3.11
CA GLY A 81 -4.62 -10.87 -4.49
C GLY A 81 -4.82 -12.37 -4.75
N PHE A 82 -4.35 -13.21 -3.83
CA PHE A 82 -4.50 -14.66 -3.90
C PHE A 82 -5.97 -15.10 -3.82
N LYS A 83 -6.74 -14.56 -2.87
CA LYS A 83 -8.18 -14.80 -2.76
C LYS A 83 -8.92 -14.37 -4.03
N ALA A 84 -8.58 -13.20 -4.58
CA ALA A 84 -9.18 -12.71 -5.83
C ALA A 84 -8.82 -13.58 -7.05
N GLY A 85 -7.57 -14.05 -7.14
CA GLY A 85 -7.13 -14.94 -8.21
C GLY A 85 -7.80 -16.31 -8.15
N LEU A 86 -7.93 -16.90 -6.95
CA LEU A 86 -8.61 -18.18 -6.79
C LEU A 86 -10.11 -18.09 -7.04
N ALA A 87 -10.76 -16.98 -6.67
CA ALA A 87 -12.17 -16.76 -6.98
C ALA A 87 -12.47 -16.74 -8.49
N LYS A 88 -11.48 -16.38 -9.33
CA LYS A 88 -11.59 -16.44 -10.80
C LYS A 88 -11.43 -17.87 -11.32
N ALA A 89 -10.70 -18.72 -10.60
CA ALA A 89 -10.54 -20.13 -10.92
C ALA A 89 -11.76 -20.94 -10.46
N LYS A 90 -12.76 -21.06 -11.34
CA LYS A 90 -13.96 -21.88 -11.09
C LYS A 90 -13.55 -23.30 -10.69
N GLY A 91 -14.00 -23.76 -9.52
CA GLY A 91 -13.80 -25.13 -9.03
C GLY A 91 -12.73 -25.30 -7.95
N VAL A 92 -11.88 -24.29 -7.69
CA VAL A 92 -10.93 -24.30 -6.58
C VAL A 92 -11.46 -23.45 -5.43
N THR A 93 -11.44 -24.01 -4.22
CA THR A 93 -11.97 -23.38 -3.01
C THR A 93 -10.87 -23.09 -2.01
N LEU A 94 -10.96 -21.97 -1.31
CA LEU A 94 -10.10 -21.70 -0.15
C LEU A 94 -10.72 -22.34 1.09
N LYS A 95 -9.99 -23.20 1.79
CA LYS A 95 -10.41 -23.77 3.07
C LYS A 95 -9.52 -23.23 4.19
N GLY A 96 -10.12 -22.54 5.15
CA GLY A 96 -9.43 -22.04 6.34
C GLY A 96 -8.45 -20.91 6.05
N VAL A 97 -8.80 -19.72 6.52
CA VAL A 97 -7.85 -18.66 6.89
C VAL A 97 -8.14 -18.35 8.34
#